data_AF-A0A0A1VSB2-F1
#
_entry.id   AF-A0A0A1VSB2-F1
#
_cell.length_a   1.000
_cell.length_b   1.000
_cell.length_c   1.000
_cell.angle_alpha   90.00
_cell.angle_beta   90.00
_cell.angle_gamma   90.00
#
_symmetry.space_group_name_H-M   'P 1'
#
loop_
_entity.id
_entity.type
_entity.pdbx_description
1 polymer ?
#
loop_
_entity_poly.entity_id
_entity_poly.type
_entity_poly.pdbx_seq_one_letter_code
_entity_poly.pdbx_strand_id
1 'polypeptide(L)'
;MVDFTDFKVLEFNYQVVQLNRLNWRDFLNQPNPVASALMAKMNIADKERAKVKAECLRLLITLKLNPAKMQLISGFIDTYLNLNPVEEIQFQEEISTFSQPVQEGVMQITTSWMRQGIEQGIEREKTLILRQIKRKLGEINPSLETKIMQLSIDDVEVLGEALFDFSTVEDLINWLNTLTD
;
A
#
# COMPACT_ATOMS: atom_id res chain seq x y z
N MET A 1 9.17 31.17 26.27
CA MET A 1 7.99 30.49 26.85
C MET A 1 7.79 31.15 28.19
N VAL A 2 6.66 31.82 28.41
CA VAL A 2 6.38 32.49 29.70
C VAL A 2 5.86 31.40 30.64
N ASP A 3 6.61 31.10 31.69
CA ASP A 3 6.24 30.12 32.71
C ASP A 3 5.70 30.87 33.92
N PHE A 4 4.48 30.57 34.35
CA PHE A 4 3.84 31.22 35.48
C PHE A 4 3.96 30.31 36.70
N THR A 5 4.77 30.72 37.68
CA THR A 5 5.18 29.90 38.83
C THR A 5 4.00 29.43 39.70
N ASP A 6 2.89 30.17 39.70
CA ASP A 6 1.70 29.89 40.53
C ASP A 6 0.44 29.55 39.70
N PHE A 7 0.56 29.37 38.38
CA PHE A 7 -0.59 29.14 37.52
C PHE A 7 -0.31 28.04 36.48
N LYS A 8 -0.95 26.88 36.65
CA LYS A 8 -0.83 25.75 35.74
C LYS A 8 -1.58 26.05 34.44
N VAL A 9 -0.84 26.53 33.43
CA VAL A 9 -1.41 27.03 32.17
C VAL A 9 -2.08 25.91 31.35
N LEU A 10 -1.64 24.65 31.49
CA LEU A 10 -2.17 23.51 30.74
C LEU A 10 -1.88 22.19 31.45
N GLU A 11 -2.90 21.38 31.72
CA GLU A 11 -2.76 20.03 32.26
C GLU A 11 -3.55 19.04 31.41
N PHE A 12 -2.86 18.02 30.88
CA PHE A 12 -3.48 16.95 30.11
C PHE A 12 -3.57 15.67 30.93
N ASN A 13 -4.79 15.21 31.17
CA ASN A 13 -5.06 13.90 31.73
C ASN A 13 -5.52 12.97 30.62
N TYR A 14 -4.84 11.84 30.43
CA TYR A 14 -5.20 10.84 29.44
C TYR A 14 -5.13 9.43 30.03
N GLN A 15 -5.99 8.56 29.54
CA GLN A 15 -5.93 7.12 29.83
C GLN A 15 -5.06 6.44 28.78
N VAL A 16 -4.09 5.66 29.24
CA VAL A 16 -3.20 4.89 28.36
C VAL A 16 -3.81 3.51 28.12
N VAL A 17 -4.03 3.18 26.84
CA VAL A 17 -4.41 1.83 26.42
C VAL A 17 -3.18 1.10 25.89
N GLN A 18 -2.79 0.01 26.55
CA GLN A 18 -1.64 -0.80 26.15
C GLN A 18 -2.07 -1.94 25.24
N LEU A 19 -2.17 -1.67 23.93
CA LEU A 19 -2.66 -2.63 22.95
C LEU A 19 -1.87 -3.94 22.96
N ASN A 20 -0.55 -3.89 23.10
CA ASN A 20 0.33 -5.06 23.16
C ASN A 20 0.10 -5.98 24.37
N ARG A 21 -0.74 -5.58 25.34
CA ARG A 21 -1.17 -6.42 26.47
C ARG A 21 -2.57 -7.01 26.28
N LEU A 22 -3.31 -6.57 25.27
CA LEU A 22 -4.62 -7.09 24.93
C LEU A 22 -4.48 -8.30 24.00
N ASN A 23 -5.29 -9.33 24.21
CA ASN A 23 -5.34 -10.48 23.32
C ASN A 23 -6.32 -10.18 22.18
N TRP A 24 -5.84 -10.26 20.93
CA TRP A 24 -6.66 -9.98 19.75
C TRP A 24 -7.90 -10.88 19.67
N ARG A 25 -7.84 -12.09 20.23
CA ARG A 25 -8.96 -13.05 20.23
C ARG A 25 -10.19 -12.54 20.95
N ASP A 26 -10.01 -11.69 21.96
CA ASP A 26 -11.10 -11.11 22.74
C ASP A 26 -12.00 -10.17 21.90
N PHE A 27 -11.53 -9.80 20.71
CA PHE A 27 -12.18 -8.84 19.80
C PHE A 27 -12.82 -9.50 18.57
N LEU A 28 -12.69 -10.83 18.40
CA LEU A 28 -13.17 -11.55 17.22
C LEU A 28 -14.69 -11.53 17.00
N ASN A 29 -15.44 -11.28 18.06
CA ASN A 29 -16.90 -11.23 18.05
C ASN A 29 -17.44 -9.83 18.33
N GLN A 30 -16.57 -8.82 18.33
CA GLN A 30 -16.98 -7.44 18.58
C GLN A 30 -17.27 -6.73 17.25
N PRO A 31 -18.47 -6.18 17.04
CA PRO A 31 -18.78 -5.42 15.84
C PRO A 31 -18.18 -4.00 15.94
N ASN A 32 -16.86 -3.91 16.05
CA ASN A 32 -16.13 -2.66 16.19
C ASN A 32 -15.02 -2.54 15.11
N PRO A 33 -15.18 -1.63 14.14
CA PRO A 33 -14.21 -1.47 13.04
C PRO A 33 -12.85 -0.97 13.53
N VAL A 34 -12.81 -0.18 14.60
CA VAL A 34 -11.55 0.32 15.18
C VAL A 34 -10.83 -0.81 15.91
N ALA A 35 -11.56 -1.63 16.68
CA ALA A 35 -10.97 -2.80 17.32
C ALA A 35 -10.38 -3.76 16.28
N SER A 36 -11.09 -3.96 15.15
CA SER A 36 -10.63 -4.77 14.02
C SER A 36 -9.30 -4.28 13.46
N ALA A 37 -9.11 -2.96 13.35
CA ALA A 37 -7.86 -2.35 12.93
C ALA A 37 -6.74 -2.58 13.97
N LEU A 38 -7.05 -2.30 15.24
CA LEU A 38 -6.07 -2.28 16.33
C LEU A 38 -5.60 -3.67 16.72
N MET A 39 -6.33 -4.74 16.38
CA MET A 39 -5.85 -6.12 16.52
C MET A 39 -4.48 -6.32 15.88
N ALA A 40 -4.15 -5.61 14.79
CA ALA A 40 -2.84 -5.64 14.15
C ALA A 40 -1.67 -5.17 15.06
N LYS A 41 -1.97 -4.48 16.17
CA LYS A 41 -1.00 -3.98 17.16
C LYS A 41 -1.18 -4.58 18.56
N MET A 42 -2.06 -5.57 18.69
CA MET A 42 -2.30 -6.27 19.94
C MET A 42 -1.22 -7.33 20.21
N ASN A 43 -1.38 -8.13 21.27
CA ASN A 43 -0.50 -9.24 21.55
C ASN A 43 -0.73 -10.37 20.52
N ILE A 44 0.13 -10.48 19.51
CA ILE A 44 0.06 -11.48 18.44
C ILE A 44 1.30 -12.38 18.55
N ALA A 45 1.11 -13.69 18.62
CA ALA A 45 2.23 -14.62 18.47
C ALA A 45 2.64 -14.70 17.00
N ASP A 46 3.95 -14.82 16.71
CA ASP A 46 4.47 -14.77 15.33
C ASP A 46 3.77 -15.74 14.37
N LYS A 47 3.52 -16.97 14.83
CA LYS A 47 2.80 -18.02 14.07
C LYS A 47 1.34 -17.70 13.76
N GLU A 48 0.77 -16.66 14.34
CA GLU A 48 -0.64 -16.30 14.24
C GLU A 48 -0.87 -15.05 13.40
N ARG A 49 0.21 -14.37 12.96
CA ARG A 49 0.12 -13.10 12.24
C ARG A 49 -0.77 -13.19 11.00
N ALA A 50 -0.61 -14.24 10.19
CA ALA A 50 -1.47 -14.52 9.05
C ALA A 50 -2.96 -14.66 9.43
N LYS A 51 -3.23 -15.44 10.48
CA LYS A 51 -4.57 -15.63 11.02
C LYS A 51 -5.20 -14.33 11.52
N VAL A 52 -4.44 -13.51 12.25
CA VAL A 52 -4.91 -12.20 12.73
C VAL A 52 -5.29 -11.32 11.56
N LYS A 53 -4.47 -11.26 10.49
CA LYS A 53 -4.78 -10.47 9.30
C LYS A 53 -6.09 -10.94 8.64
N ALA A 54 -6.25 -12.25 8.47
CA ALA A 54 -7.47 -12.83 7.89
C ALA A 54 -8.72 -12.48 8.71
N GLU A 55 -8.64 -12.60 10.04
CA GLU A 55 -9.73 -12.28 10.96
C GLU A 55 -10.06 -10.78 10.99
N CYS A 56 -9.05 -9.90 10.96
CA CYS A 56 -9.27 -8.46 10.84
C CYS A 56 -10.08 -8.14 9.58
N LEU A 57 -9.69 -8.69 8.43
CA LEU A 57 -10.37 -8.43 7.16
C LEU A 57 -11.77 -9.06 7.11
N ARG A 58 -11.95 -10.27 7.64
CA ARG A 58 -13.26 -10.91 7.80
C ARG A 58 -14.23 -10.01 8.57
N LEU A 59 -13.77 -9.39 9.66
CA LEU A 59 -14.58 -8.47 10.45
C LEU A 59 -14.99 -7.23 9.65
N LEU A 60 -14.09 -6.66 8.83
CA LEU A 60 -14.44 -5.52 7.97
C LEU A 60 -15.57 -5.86 6.98
N ILE A 61 -15.53 -7.05 6.37
CA ILE A 61 -16.60 -7.51 5.48
C ILE A 61 -17.91 -7.67 6.24
N THR A 62 -17.86 -8.25 7.43
CA THR A 62 -19.05 -8.48 8.26
C THR A 62 -19.68 -7.16 8.74
N LEU A 63 -18.87 -6.14 8.99
CA LEU A 63 -19.31 -4.83 9.47
C LEU A 63 -19.97 -3.95 8.39
N LYS A 64 -19.92 -4.35 7.10
CA LYS A 64 -20.55 -3.65 5.97
C LYS A 64 -20.26 -2.14 5.96
N LEU A 65 -18.99 -1.79 6.16
CA LEU A 65 -18.55 -0.40 6.16
C LEU A 65 -18.65 0.22 4.78
N ASN A 66 -18.70 1.56 4.73
CA ASN A 66 -18.57 2.26 3.46
C ASN A 66 -17.16 2.06 2.84
N PRO A 67 -17.00 2.21 1.51
CA PRO A 67 -15.74 1.92 0.84
C PRO A 67 -14.54 2.70 1.39
N ALA A 68 -14.72 3.99 1.71
CA ALA A 68 -13.65 4.84 2.23
C ALA A 68 -13.13 4.37 3.61
N LYS A 69 -14.03 4.03 4.53
CA LYS A 69 -13.66 3.48 5.85
C LYS A 69 -13.02 2.11 5.71
N MET A 70 -13.53 1.27 4.81
CA MET A 70 -12.96 -0.06 4.54
C MET A 70 -11.53 0.06 4.01
N GLN A 71 -11.27 0.97 3.06
CA GLN A 71 -9.93 1.23 2.54
C GLN A 71 -9.01 1.78 3.62
N LEU A 72 -9.46 2.74 4.42
CA LEU A 72 -8.66 3.31 5.51
C LEU A 72 -8.24 2.24 6.53
N ILE A 73 -9.18 1.39 6.96
CA ILE A 73 -8.89 0.38 7.99
C ILE A 73 -8.06 -0.77 7.43
N SER A 74 -8.34 -1.25 6.21
CA SER A 74 -7.50 -2.27 5.57
C SER A 74 -6.07 -1.78 5.40
N GLY A 75 -5.85 -0.54 4.94
CA GLY A 75 -4.52 0.04 4.82
C GLY A 75 -3.78 0.17 6.16
N PHE A 76 -4.51 0.48 7.25
CA PHE A 76 -3.94 0.44 8.60
C PHE A 76 -3.46 -0.97 8.97
N ILE A 77 -4.29 -1.99 8.72
CA ILE A 77 -3.94 -3.40 8.99
C ILE A 77 -2.69 -3.80 8.20
N ASP A 78 -2.64 -3.51 6.90
CA ASP A 78 -1.49 -3.84 6.04
C ASP A 78 -0.20 -3.16 6.49
N THR A 79 -0.28 -1.90 6.95
CA THR A 79 0.89 -1.15 7.41
C THR A 79 1.51 -1.77 8.66
N TYR A 80 0.69 -2.26 9.60
CA TYR A 80 1.18 -2.77 10.88
C TYR A 80 1.35 -4.29 10.92
N LEU A 81 0.66 -5.01 10.05
CA LEU A 81 0.70 -6.46 9.91
C LEU A 81 1.17 -6.84 8.51
N ASN A 82 2.33 -6.32 8.15
CA ASN A 82 3.03 -6.70 6.92
C ASN A 82 3.50 -8.15 7.02
N LEU A 83 3.00 -9.00 6.14
CA LEU A 83 3.30 -10.42 6.14
C LEU A 83 4.51 -10.71 5.26
N ASN A 84 5.35 -11.64 5.69
CA ASN A 84 6.40 -12.18 4.85
C ASN A 84 5.84 -13.22 3.85
N PRO A 85 6.62 -13.68 2.85
CA PRO A 85 6.11 -14.61 1.84
C PRO A 85 5.55 -15.93 2.39
N VAL A 86 6.09 -16.44 3.51
CA VAL A 86 5.58 -17.66 4.16
C VAL A 86 4.25 -17.39 4.86
N GLU A 87 4.15 -16.25 5.55
CA GLU A 87 2.92 -15.81 6.20
C GLU A 87 1.81 -15.48 5.19
N GLU A 88 2.14 -14.95 4.01
CA GLU A 88 1.16 -14.70 2.93
C GLU A 88 0.54 -16.00 2.42
N ILE A 89 1.30 -17.08 2.31
CA ILE A 89 0.74 -18.40 1.96
C ILE A 89 -0.24 -18.86 3.04
N GLN A 90 0.16 -18.77 4.31
CA GLN A 90 -0.71 -19.11 5.45
C GLN A 90 -1.97 -18.24 5.50
N PHE A 91 -1.86 -16.98 5.09
CA PHE A 91 -2.99 -16.05 5.04
C PHE A 91 -4.00 -16.46 3.96
N GLN A 92 -3.54 -16.89 2.78
CA GLN A 92 -4.42 -17.45 1.75
C GLN A 92 -5.09 -18.75 2.21
N GLU A 93 -4.35 -19.63 2.91
CA GLU A 93 -4.91 -20.82 3.53
C GLU A 93 -6.01 -20.47 4.54
N GLU A 94 -5.77 -19.51 5.44
CA GLU A 94 -6.79 -19.07 6.41
C GLU A 94 -8.02 -18.46 5.72
N ILE A 95 -7.84 -17.65 4.67
CA ILE A 95 -8.95 -17.10 3.89
C ILE A 95 -9.80 -18.21 3.26
N SER A 96 -9.18 -19.31 2.81
CA SER A 96 -9.89 -20.44 2.20
C SER A 96 -10.82 -21.18 3.18
N THR A 97 -10.62 -20.99 4.49
CA THR A 97 -11.48 -21.58 5.53
C THR A 97 -12.77 -20.79 5.76
N PHE A 98 -12.87 -19.57 5.24
CA PHE A 98 -14.05 -18.72 5.41
C PHE A 98 -15.21 -19.11 4.49
N SER A 99 -16.39 -18.59 4.79
CA SER A 99 -17.54 -18.73 3.89
C SER A 99 -17.33 -17.95 2.59
N GLN A 100 -17.89 -18.43 1.49
CA GLN A 100 -17.71 -17.83 0.16
C GLN A 100 -17.91 -16.30 0.12
N PRO A 101 -18.97 -15.70 0.70
CA PRO A 101 -19.15 -14.25 0.63
C PRO A 101 -18.05 -13.46 1.36
N VAL A 102 -17.52 -14.03 2.46
CA VAL A 102 -16.42 -13.43 3.20
C VAL A 102 -15.13 -13.56 2.40
N GLN A 103 -14.86 -14.75 1.88
CA GLN A 103 -13.69 -15.05 1.08
C GLN A 103 -13.60 -14.09 -0.13
N GLU A 104 -14.69 -13.95 -0.88
CA GLU A 104 -14.77 -13.02 -2.03
C GLU A 104 -14.53 -11.58 -1.61
N GLY A 105 -15.15 -11.13 -0.51
CA GLY A 105 -14.96 -9.78 0.01
C GLY A 105 -13.51 -9.49 0.41
N VAL A 106 -12.85 -10.43 1.10
CA VAL A 106 -11.44 -10.30 1.47
C VAL A 106 -10.56 -10.28 0.22
N MET A 107 -10.82 -11.16 -0.75
CA MET A 107 -10.07 -11.21 -2.01
C MET A 107 -10.19 -9.90 -2.81
N GLN A 108 -11.37 -9.27 -2.83
CA GLN A 108 -11.58 -7.97 -3.47
C GLN A 108 -10.72 -6.88 -2.83
N ILE A 109 -10.64 -6.83 -1.50
CA ILE A 109 -9.78 -5.88 -0.77
C ILE A 109 -8.32 -6.09 -1.21
N THR A 110 -7.80 -7.30 -1.06
CA THR A 110 -6.39 -7.61 -1.35
C THR A 110 -6.03 -7.36 -2.83
N THR A 111 -6.92 -7.71 -3.76
CA THR A 111 -6.71 -7.50 -5.20
C THR A 111 -6.69 -6.01 -5.56
N SER A 112 -7.55 -5.20 -4.93
CA SER A 112 -7.56 -3.75 -5.13
C SER A 112 -6.22 -3.12 -4.74
N TRP A 113 -5.67 -3.50 -3.58
CA TRP A 113 -4.36 -3.02 -3.11
C TRP A 113 -3.22 -3.46 -4.02
N MET A 114 -3.23 -4.72 -4.49
CA MET A 114 -2.22 -5.21 -5.43
C MET A 114 -2.23 -4.39 -6.73
N ARG A 115 -3.41 -4.13 -7.30
CA ARG A 115 -3.52 -3.31 -8.52
C ARG A 115 -3.02 -1.88 -8.30
N GLN A 116 -3.43 -1.24 -7.21
CA GLN A 116 -2.95 0.11 -6.86
C GLN A 116 -1.44 0.15 -6.65
N GLY A 117 -0.87 -0.88 -6.01
CA GLY A 117 0.58 -0.99 -5.81
C GLY A 117 1.35 -1.14 -7.12
N ILE A 118 0.83 -1.95 -8.06
CA ILE A 118 1.42 -2.10 -9.40
C ILE A 118 1.35 -0.78 -10.17
N GLU A 119 0.19 -0.12 -10.17
CA GLU A 119 0.01 1.17 -10.87
C GLU A 119 0.96 2.25 -10.33
N GLN A 120 1.09 2.37 -9.00
CA GLN A 120 2.05 3.26 -8.37
C GLN A 120 3.51 2.88 -8.68
N GLY A 121 3.81 1.58 -8.77
CA GLY A 121 5.12 1.08 -9.18
C GLY A 121 5.48 1.53 -10.59
N ILE A 122 4.57 1.33 -11.54
CA ILE A 122 4.71 1.74 -12.94
C ILE A 122 4.89 3.27 -13.05
N GLU A 123 4.09 4.07 -12.33
CA GLU A 123 4.25 5.53 -12.30
C GLU A 123 5.63 5.96 -11.77
N ARG A 124 6.10 5.32 -10.69
CA ARG A 124 7.42 5.59 -10.09
C ARG A 124 8.55 5.24 -11.04
N GLU A 125 8.43 4.14 -11.77
CA GLU A 125 9.41 3.71 -12.76
C GLU A 125 9.47 4.66 -13.94
N LYS A 126 8.32 5.03 -14.54
CA LYS A 126 8.25 6.05 -15.58
C LYS A 126 8.87 7.37 -15.15
N THR A 127 8.59 7.80 -13.92
CA THR A 127 9.18 9.02 -13.34
C THR A 127 10.70 8.88 -13.15
N LEU A 128 11.20 7.69 -12.80
CA LEU A 128 12.63 7.43 -12.71
C LEU A 128 13.30 7.52 -14.09
N ILE A 129 12.75 6.85 -15.10
CA ILE A 129 13.27 6.90 -16.48
C ILE A 129 13.27 8.33 -17.01
N LEU A 130 12.19 9.08 -16.80
CA LEU A 130 12.11 10.49 -17.22
C LEU A 130 13.20 11.36 -16.55
N ARG A 131 13.49 11.13 -15.25
CA ARG A 131 14.62 11.80 -14.57
C ARG A 131 15.97 11.39 -15.12
N GLN A 132 16.17 10.12 -15.47
CA GLN A 132 17.42 9.64 -16.06
C GLN A 132 17.65 10.25 -17.46
N ILE A 133 16.60 10.31 -18.29
CA ILE A 133 16.62 10.97 -19.59
C ILE A 133 17.02 12.44 -19.45
N LYS A 134 16.33 13.18 -18.56
CA LYS A 134 16.65 14.60 -18.31
C LYS A 134 18.08 14.81 -17.83
N ARG A 135 18.59 13.89 -17.01
CA ARG A 135 19.97 13.94 -16.53
C ARG A 135 21.00 13.68 -17.64
N LYS A 136 20.69 12.80 -18.60
CA LYS A 136 21.62 12.41 -19.66
C LYS A 136 21.59 13.35 -20.86
N LEU A 137 20.38 13.72 -21.32
CA LEU A 137 20.16 14.47 -22.56
C LEU A 137 19.87 15.96 -22.33
N GLY A 138 19.69 16.37 -21.07
CA GLY A 138 19.26 17.73 -20.70
C GLY A 138 17.74 17.87 -20.71
N GLU A 139 17.26 19.12 -20.67
CA GLU A 139 15.82 19.40 -20.71
C GLU A 139 15.18 18.87 -22.00
N ILE A 140 14.08 18.13 -21.87
CA ILE A 140 13.30 17.60 -22.98
C ILE A 140 11.95 18.32 -23.08
N ASN A 141 11.36 18.35 -24.28
CA ASN A 141 10.07 19.01 -24.50
C ASN A 141 8.95 18.30 -23.70
N PRO A 142 8.02 19.04 -23.06
CA PRO A 142 6.84 18.47 -22.39
C PRO A 142 6.01 17.47 -23.22
N SER A 143 6.01 17.58 -24.55
CA SER A 143 5.36 16.60 -25.42
C SER A 143 6.03 15.22 -25.37
N LEU A 144 7.36 15.17 -25.28
CA LEU A 144 8.12 13.92 -25.14
C LEU A 144 7.91 13.31 -23.76
N GLU A 145 7.87 14.15 -22.71
CA GLU A 145 7.52 13.71 -21.36
C GLU A 145 6.16 13.01 -21.33
N THR A 146 5.16 13.62 -21.96
CA THR A 146 3.82 13.05 -22.05
C THR A 146 3.83 11.71 -22.80
N LYS A 147 4.56 11.62 -23.92
CA LYS A 147 4.69 10.38 -24.70
C LYS A 147 5.32 9.26 -23.86
N ILE A 148 6.39 9.56 -23.11
CA ILE A 148 7.06 8.61 -22.19
C ILE A 148 6.11 8.15 -21.08
N MET A 149 5.35 9.09 -20.48
CA MET A 149 4.40 8.76 -19.41
C MET A 149 3.25 7.87 -19.89
N GLN A 150 2.95 7.86 -21.19
CA GLN A 150 1.90 7.04 -21.81
C GLN A 150 2.38 5.67 -22.31
N LEU A 151 3.69 5.41 -22.31
CA LEU A 151 4.25 4.12 -22.73
C LEU A 151 3.74 2.95 -21.88
N SER A 152 3.73 1.74 -22.46
CA SER A 152 3.52 0.52 -21.67
C SER A 152 4.71 0.30 -20.72
N ILE A 153 4.53 -0.52 -19.68
CA ILE A 153 5.65 -0.82 -18.77
C ILE A 153 6.79 -1.54 -19.51
N ASP A 154 6.46 -2.48 -20.41
CA ASP A 154 7.44 -3.20 -21.22
C ASP A 154 8.29 -2.24 -22.06
N ASP A 155 7.66 -1.24 -22.69
CA ASP A 155 8.39 -0.21 -23.45
C ASP A 155 9.26 0.67 -22.56
N VAL A 156 8.82 0.96 -21.33
CA VAL A 156 9.58 1.77 -20.36
C VAL A 156 10.83 1.02 -19.90
N GLU A 157 10.73 -0.29 -19.67
CA GLU A 157 11.87 -1.14 -19.33
C GLU A 157 12.89 -1.16 -20.48
N VAL A 158 12.44 -1.37 -21.72
CA VAL A 158 13.30 -1.35 -22.91
C VAL A 158 13.91 0.04 -23.14
N LEU A 159 13.15 1.11 -22.90
CA LEU A 159 13.68 2.49 -22.95
C LEU A 159 14.79 2.70 -21.93
N GLY A 160 14.68 2.10 -20.74
CA GLY A 160 15.70 2.14 -19.70
C GLY A 160 17.03 1.53 -20.14
N GLU A 161 17.00 0.46 -20.92
CA GLU A 161 18.19 -0.15 -21.51
C GLU A 161 18.75 0.67 -22.69
N ALA A 162 17.88 1.05 -23.63
CA ALA A 162 18.26 1.84 -24.80
C ALA A 162 18.82 3.22 -24.43
N LEU A 163 18.40 3.78 -23.28
CA LEU A 163 18.89 5.05 -22.77
C LEU A 163 20.42 5.10 -22.68
N PHE A 164 21.11 3.97 -22.45
CA PHE A 164 22.57 3.93 -22.37
C PHE A 164 23.26 4.22 -23.71
N ASP A 165 22.60 3.97 -24.83
CA ASP A 165 23.14 4.20 -26.17
C ASP A 165 22.84 5.61 -26.71
N PHE A 166 21.88 6.32 -26.11
CA PHE A 166 21.52 7.66 -26.55
C PHE A 166 22.63 8.68 -26.28
N SER A 167 22.91 9.53 -27.26
CA SER A 167 23.83 10.66 -27.14
C SER A 167 23.12 12.00 -27.23
N THR A 168 21.96 12.04 -27.89
CA THR A 168 21.19 13.26 -28.16
C THR A 168 19.69 13.04 -27.96
N VAL A 169 18.93 14.14 -27.87
CA VAL A 169 17.45 14.10 -27.83
C VAL A 169 16.87 13.50 -29.13
N GLU A 170 17.59 13.61 -30.26
CA GLU A 170 17.17 13.02 -31.54
C GLU A 170 17.14 11.48 -31.48
N ASP A 171 18.09 10.86 -30.77
CA ASP A 171 18.12 9.40 -30.59
C ASP A 171 16.86 8.91 -29.86
N LEU A 172 16.44 9.65 -28.83
CA LEU A 172 15.20 9.39 -28.09
C LEU A 172 13.97 9.56 -28.99
N ILE A 173 13.92 10.61 -29.81
CA ILE A 173 12.81 10.85 -30.74
C ILE A 173 12.70 9.70 -31.75
N ASN A 174 13.82 9.30 -32.34
CA ASN A 174 13.87 8.20 -33.29
C ASN A 174 13.40 6.89 -32.67
N TRP A 175 13.89 6.58 -31.46
CA TRP A 175 13.46 5.40 -30.72
C TRP A 175 11.95 5.44 -30.38
N LEU A 176 11.43 6.59 -29.96
CA LEU A 176 9.99 6.74 -29.70
C LEU A 176 9.14 6.62 -30.97
N ASN A 177 9.70 6.85 -32.15
CA ASN A 177 9.00 6.71 -33.42
C ASN A 177 8.92 5.25 -33.86
N THR A 178 9.91 4.40 -33.51
CA THR A 178 9.86 2.96 -33.82
C THR A 178 8.77 2.21 -33.07
N LEU A 179 8.20 2.79 -32.02
CA LEU A 179 7.05 2.23 -31.27
C LEU A 179 5.69 2.60 -31.86
N THR A 180 5.64 3.57 -32.77
CA THR A 180 4.39 4.10 -33.36
C THR A 180 4.11 3.57 -34.76
N ASP A 181 4.95 2.68 -35.29
CA ASP A 181 4.75 1.91 -36.52
C ASP A 181 4.27 0.48 -36.21
#